data_AF-A0A2N3BH70-F1
#
_entry.id   AF-A0A2N3BH70-F1
#
_cell.length_a   1.000
_cell.length_b   1.000
_cell.length_c   1.000
_cell.angle_alpha   90.00
_cell.angle_beta   90.00
_cell.angle_gamma   90.00
#
_symmetry.space_group_name_H-M   'P 1'
#
loop_
_entity.id
_entity.type
_entity.pdbx_description
1 polymer ?
#
loop_
_entity_poly.entity_id
_entity_poly.type
_entity_poly.pdbx_seq_one_letter_code
_entity_poly.pdbx_strand_id
1 'polypeptide(L)' 'MAFTSILSGDLGIAGRISAIFSNLNEARQRRKVYRQTLRELNVLSTRELDDLGIHRSMITRVAIEAAYGKRGK' A
#
# COMPACT_ATOMS: atom_id res chain seq x y z
N MET A 1 17.55 -14.16 -45.83
CA MET A 1 16.43 -15.02 -45.39
C MET A 1 16.03 -14.59 -44.00
N ALA A 2 14.96 -13.80 -43.90
CA ALA A 2 14.41 -13.33 -42.64
C ALA A 2 13.54 -14.45 -42.05
N PHE A 3 13.89 -14.92 -40.85
CA PHE A 3 12.99 -15.70 -40.03
C PHE A 3 12.71 -14.89 -38.77
N THR A 4 11.85 -13.90 -38.91
CA THR A 4 11.27 -13.17 -37.78
C THR A 4 10.16 -14.04 -37.20
N SER A 5 10.53 -14.97 -36.32
CA SER A 5 9.59 -15.87 -35.65
C SER A 5 8.69 -15.07 -34.72
N ILE A 6 7.42 -15.06 -35.09
CA ILE A 6 6.27 -14.57 -34.34
C ILE A 6 6.19 -15.33 -33.01
N LEU A 7 6.61 -14.74 -31.90
CA LEU A 7 6.19 -15.16 -30.55
C LEU A 7 5.16 -14.14 -30.03
N SER A 8 4.07 -14.01 -30.76
CA SER A 8 2.90 -13.20 -30.39
C SER A 8 1.76 -14.17 -30.16
N GLY A 9 1.51 -14.57 -28.91
CA GLY A 9 0.41 -15.49 -28.61
C GLY A 9 0.15 -15.82 -27.14
N ASP A 10 1.14 -15.78 -26.24
CA ASP A 10 0.98 -16.26 -24.85
C ASP A 10 1.14 -15.17 -23.76
N LEU A 11 1.54 -13.96 -24.14
CA LEU A 11 1.84 -12.85 -23.22
C LEU A 11 0.59 -12.14 -22.65
N GLY A 12 -0.61 -12.47 -23.15
CA GLY A 12 -1.85 -11.76 -22.83
C GLY A 12 -2.49 -12.18 -21.50
N ILE A 13 -2.63 -13.48 -21.25
CA ILE A 13 -3.34 -14.01 -20.07
C ILE A 13 -2.37 -14.16 -18.89
N ALA A 14 -1.18 -14.74 -19.12
CA ALA A 14 -0.14 -14.85 -18.09
C ALA A 14 0.28 -13.47 -17.54
N GLY A 15 0.42 -12.47 -18.41
CA GLY A 15 0.71 -11.09 -18.02
C GLY A 15 -0.41 -10.45 -17.18
N ARG A 16 -1.69 -10.70 -17.53
CA ARG A 16 -2.84 -10.20 -16.76
C ARG A 16 -2.93 -10.83 -15.37
N ILE A 17 -2.71 -12.14 -15.27
CA ILE A 17 -2.71 -12.87 -14.00
C ILE A 17 -1.59 -12.34 -13.10
N SER A 18 -0.37 -12.18 -13.64
CA SER A 18 0.76 -11.60 -12.91
C SER A 18 0.46 -10.18 -12.40
N ALA A 19 -0.13 -9.32 -13.24
CA ALA A 19 -0.53 -7.97 -12.84
C ALA A 19 -1.58 -7.97 -11.71
N ILE A 20 -2.57 -8.87 -11.75
CA ILE A 20 -3.56 -9.02 -10.67
C ILE A 20 -2.88 -9.42 -9.36
N PHE A 21 -2.01 -10.43 -9.38
CA PHE A 21 -1.29 -10.85 -8.17
C PHE A 21 -0.40 -9.76 -7.60
N SER A 22 0.28 -8.99 -8.46
CA SER A 22 1.09 -7.84 -8.04
C SER A 22 0.23 -6.79 -7.32
N ASN A 23 -0.90 -6.41 -7.92
CA ASN A 23 -1.84 -5.44 -7.34
C ASN A 23 -2.43 -5.92 -6.00
N LEU A 24 -2.76 -7.21 -5.89
CA LEU A 24 -3.25 -7.81 -4.65
C LEU A 24 -2.19 -7.81 -3.55
N ASN A 25 -0.95 -8.15 -3.90
CA ASN A 25 0.15 -8.12 -2.94
C ASN A 25 0.39 -6.69 -2.45
N GLU A 26 0.42 -5.71 -3.37
CA GLU A 26 0.59 -4.31 -3.01
C GLU A 26 -0.55 -3.82 -2.08
N ALA A 27 -1.81 -4.12 -2.42
CA ALA A 27 -2.96 -3.80 -1.58
C ALA A 27 -2.85 -4.44 -0.19
N ARG A 28 -2.37 -5.69 -0.10
CA ARG A 28 -2.12 -6.38 1.17
C ARG A 28 -1.04 -5.68 1.98
N GLN A 29 0.06 -5.27 1.36
CA GLN A 29 1.13 -4.55 2.07
C GLN A 29 0.64 -3.21 2.61
N ARG A 30 -0.06 -2.41 1.79
CA ARG A 30 -0.66 -1.13 2.25
C ARG A 30 -1.61 -1.35 3.42
N ARG A 31 -2.48 -2.37 3.35
CA ARG A 31 -3.39 -2.71 4.46
C ARG A 31 -2.66 -3.16 5.72
N LYS A 32 -1.53 -3.88 5.58
CA LYS A 32 -0.68 -4.26 6.71
C LYS A 32 -0.11 -3.04 7.40
N VAL A 33 0.49 -2.11 6.64
CA VAL A 33 1.04 -0.85 7.15
C VAL A 33 -0.04 -0.06 7.89
N TYR A 34 -1.20 0.16 7.27
CA TYR A 34 -2.32 0.87 7.89
C TYR A 34 -2.70 0.30 9.26
N ARG A 35 -2.93 -1.01 9.34
CA ARG A 35 -3.34 -1.67 10.59
C ARG A 35 -2.25 -1.64 11.64
N GLN A 36 -1.00 -1.77 11.23
CA GLN A 36 0.15 -1.71 12.11
C GLN A 36 0.27 -0.32 12.74
N THR A 37 0.31 0.73 11.91
CA THR A 37 0.39 2.13 12.38
C THR A 37 -0.80 2.49 13.27
N LEU A 38 -2.02 2.06 12.91
CA LEU A 38 -3.19 2.28 13.75
C LEU A 38 -3.05 1.64 15.13
N ARG A 39 -2.56 0.39 15.19
CA ARG A 39 -2.40 -0.30 16.47
C ARG A 39 -1.34 0.39 17.32
N GLU A 40 -0.18 0.67 16.73
CA GLU A 40 0.94 1.33 17.41
C GLU A 40 0.52 2.68 18.00
N LEU A 41 -0.11 3.55 17.20
CA LEU A 41 -0.55 4.86 17.67
C LEU A 41 -1.70 4.79 18.68
N ASN A 42 -2.60 3.80 18.60
CA ASN A 42 -3.67 3.67 19.59
C ASN A 42 -3.19 3.17 20.96
N VAL A 43 -2.07 2.45 20.99
CA VAL A 43 -1.46 1.98 22.24
C VAL A 43 -0.80 3.13 23.00
N LEU A 44 -0.36 4.18 22.29
CA LEU A 44 0.23 5.35 22.92
C LEU A 44 -0.77 6.13 23.80
N SER A 45 -0.25 6.65 24.90
CA SER A 45 -0.95 7.58 25.79
C SER A 45 -1.13 8.95 25.13
N THR A 46 -2.04 9.77 25.67
CA THR A 46 -2.25 11.12 25.14
C THR A 46 -0.98 11.97 25.21
N ARG A 47 -0.16 11.82 26.26
CA ARG A 47 1.10 12.54 26.40
C ARG A 47 2.12 12.13 25.34
N GLU A 48 2.31 10.83 25.10
CA GLU A 48 3.22 10.34 24.05
C GLU A 48 2.77 10.80 22.66
N LEU A 49 1.46 10.85 22.43
CA LEU A 49 0.89 11.39 21.19
C LEU A 49 1.13 12.91 21.07
N ASP A 50 0.99 13.66 22.15
CA ASP A 50 1.27 15.09 22.20
C ASP A 50 2.76 15.40 22.00
N ASP A 51 3.66 14.58 22.56
CA ASP A 51 5.11 14.67 22.35
C ASP A 51 5.49 14.46 20.88
N LEU A 52 4.73 13.63 20.16
CA LEU A 52 4.86 13.43 18.70
C LEU A 52 4.14 14.52 17.88
N GLY A 53 3.38 15.42 18.51
CA GLY A 53 2.56 16.43 17.84
C GLY A 53 1.34 15.85 17.11
N ILE A 54 0.82 14.70 17.53
CA ILE A 54 -0.30 14.00 16.91
C ILE A 54 -1.49 14.00 17.86
N HIS A 55 -2.62 14.58 17.46
CA HIS A 55 -3.85 14.44 18.25
C HIS A 55 -4.52 13.08 18.00
N ARG A 56 -5.26 12.51 18.99
CA ARG A 56 -5.96 11.21 18.84
C ARG A 56 -6.86 11.13 17.61
N SER A 57 -7.54 12.22 17.27
CA SER A 57 -8.39 12.30 16.07
C SER A 57 -7.61 12.21 14.75
N MET A 58 -6.30 12.46 14.77
CA MET A 58 -5.42 12.38 13.60
C MET A 58 -4.87 10.98 13.36
N ILE A 59 -4.94 10.06 14.33
CA ILE A 59 -4.38 8.70 14.22
C ILE A 59 -4.83 8.02 12.93
N THR A 60 -6.13 8.07 12.62
CA THR A 60 -6.67 7.46 11.40
C THR A 60 -6.11 8.11 10.14
N ARG A 61 -5.97 9.44 10.11
CA ARG A 61 -5.37 10.17 8.98
C ARG A 61 -3.90 9.77 8.80
N VAL A 62 -3.11 9.78 9.86
CA VAL A 62 -1.68 9.40 9.82
C VAL A 62 -1.51 7.97 9.34
N ALA A 63 -2.32 7.03 9.84
CA ALA A 63 -2.28 5.64 9.39
C ALA A 63 -2.63 5.49 7.90
N ILE A 64 -3.59 6.26 7.39
CA ILE A 64 -3.92 6.28 5.95
C ILE A 64 -2.74 6.84 5.15
N GLU A 65 -2.15 7.96 5.59
CA GLU A 65 -1.02 8.59 4.90
C GLU A 65 0.23 7.69 4.89
N ALA A 66 0.50 6.97 5.97
CA ALA A 66 1.58 5.99 6.03
C ALA A 66 1.37 4.82 5.06
N ALA A 67 0.13 4.38 4.86
CA ALA A 67 -0.19 3.22 4.02
C ALA A 67 -0.35 3.54 2.53
N TYR A 68 -0.89 4.72 2.19
CA TYR A 68 -1.29 5.08 0.84
C TYR A 68 -0.58 6.33 0.30
N GLY A 69 0.31 6.93 1.10
CA GLY A 69 0.94 8.22 0.81
C GLY A 69 0.06 9.41 1.20
N LYS A 70 0.66 10.60 1.21
CA LYS A 70 -0.07 11.84 1.47
C LYS A 70 -1.11 12.03 0.35
N ARG A 71 -2.39 12.14 0.71
CA ARG A 71 -3.48 12.43 -0.23
C ARG A 71 -3.34 13.89 -0.69
N GLY A 72 -2.44 14.11 -1.66
CA GLY A 72 -2.18 15.40 -2.25
C GLY A 72 -3.35 15.88 -3.11
N LYS A 73 -3.61 17.18 -3.04
CA LYS A 73 -4.27 17.91 -4.13
C LYS A 73 -3.40 17.87 -5.39
#